data_AF-A0A7Y2A867-F1
#
_entry.id   AF-A0A7Y2A867-F1
#
_cell.length_a   1.000
_cell.length_b   1.000
_cell.length_c   1.000
_cell.angle_alpha   90.00
_cell.angle_beta   90.00
_cell.angle_gamma   90.00
#
_symmetry.space_group_name_H-M   'P 1'
#
loop_
_entity.id
_entity.type
_entity.pdbx_description
1 polymer ?
#
loop_
_entity_poly.entity_id
_entity_poly.type
_entity_poly.pdbx_seq_one_letter_code
_entity_poly.pdbx_strand_id
1 'polypeptide(L)'
;MGKPFLIVDHLEKPTWELSKETKNIGQYTCFKATFSRPVTNQIFDSESDSLVEVIEDRLVTAWYTIDIPLAHGPSEYWGLPGLILEISDGKSTILCSKVVLNPEKGIAIEAPKKGKRVSQIEFDQIQEEKTQEMMERFQSSNRRDDNNKVKIRIGG
;
A
#
# COMPACT_ATOMS: atom_id res chain seq x y z
N MET A 1 -15.09 -2.53 19.35
CA MET A 1 -13.71 -2.12 19.75
C MET A 1 -12.74 -3.08 19.08
N GLY A 2 -12.07 -2.66 18.00
CA GLY A 2 -11.11 -3.50 17.27
C GLY A 2 -9.85 -3.76 18.08
N LYS A 3 -9.27 -4.96 17.97
CA LYS A 3 -7.98 -5.27 18.59
C LYS A 3 -6.86 -4.66 17.72
N PRO A 4 -5.89 -3.93 18.30
CA PRO A 4 -4.75 -3.45 17.53
C PRO A 4 -3.83 -4.62 17.16
N PHE A 5 -3.42 -4.68 15.90
CA PHE A 5 -2.44 -5.62 15.38
C PHE A 5 -1.20 -4.86 14.95
N LEU A 6 -0.03 -5.46 15.17
CA LEU A 6 1.25 -4.93 14.72
C LEU A 6 1.73 -5.82 13.58
N ILE A 7 1.56 -5.33 12.36
CA ILE A 7 1.94 -6.07 11.16
C ILE A 7 3.44 -5.92 10.97
N VAL A 8 4.16 -7.04 10.95
CA VAL A 8 5.59 -7.08 10.64
C VAL A 8 5.75 -7.84 9.33
N ASP A 9 6.38 -7.20 8.36
CA ASP A 9 6.63 -7.81 7.06
C ASP A 9 8.07 -7.61 6.60
N HIS A 10 8.51 -8.46 5.69
CA HIS A 10 9.80 -8.40 5.05
C HIS A 10 9.63 -7.71 3.69
N LEU A 11 10.19 -6.50 3.56
CA LEU A 11 10.17 -5.78 2.28
C LEU A 11 11.04 -6.52 1.25
N GLU A 12 10.45 -6.87 0.11
CA GLU A 12 11.22 -7.38 -1.02
C GLU A 12 12.03 -6.24 -1.65
N LYS A 13 13.27 -6.56 -2.04
CA LYS A 13 14.16 -5.59 -2.68
C LYS A 13 13.86 -5.54 -4.18
N PRO A 14 13.50 -4.37 -4.75
CA PRO A 14 13.29 -4.26 -6.19
C PRO A 14 14.62 -4.42 -6.95
N THR A 15 14.57 -5.13 -8.08
CA THR A 15 15.70 -5.27 -9.00
C THR A 15 15.71 -4.10 -9.98
N TRP A 16 16.44 -3.04 -9.63
CA TRP A 16 16.54 -1.83 -10.44
C TRP A 16 17.52 -1.98 -11.61
N GLU A 17 17.11 -1.52 -12.78
CA GLU A 17 17.95 -1.27 -13.93
C GLU A 17 18.42 0.18 -13.92
N LEU A 18 19.73 0.39 -13.84
CA LEU A 18 20.32 1.73 -13.79
C LEU A 18 20.52 2.27 -15.21
N SER A 19 20.03 3.49 -15.46
CA SER A 19 20.26 4.21 -16.71
C SER A 19 21.31 5.31 -16.53
N LYS A 20 21.92 5.76 -17.63
CA LYS A 20 22.89 6.86 -17.68
C LYS A 20 22.23 8.24 -17.79
N GLU A 21 20.90 8.29 -17.84
CA GLU A 21 20.15 9.53 -17.85
C GLU A 21 20.31 10.27 -16.52
N THR A 22 20.50 11.58 -16.61
CA THR A 22 20.63 12.47 -15.44
C THR A 22 19.60 13.57 -15.48
N LYS A 23 19.13 13.98 -14.31
CA LYS A 23 18.17 15.06 -14.11
C LYS A 23 18.51 15.80 -12.82
N ASN A 24 18.41 17.12 -12.82
CA ASN A 24 18.60 17.91 -11.60
C ASN A 24 17.26 18.08 -10.88
N ILE A 25 17.21 17.72 -9.59
CA ILE A 25 16.05 17.92 -8.72
C ILE A 25 16.50 18.76 -7.53
N GLY A 26 16.05 20.01 -7.50
CA GLY A 26 16.57 21.01 -6.56
C GLY A 26 18.06 21.26 -6.80
N GLN A 27 18.88 20.96 -5.80
CA GLN A 27 20.35 21.11 -5.85
C GLN A 27 21.10 19.80 -6.13
N TYR A 28 20.37 18.67 -6.24
CA TYR A 28 20.98 17.35 -6.33
C TYR A 28 20.96 16.84 -7.77
N THR A 29 22.06 16.20 -8.17
CA THR A 29 22.11 15.49 -9.46
C THR A 29 21.52 14.09 -9.26
N CYS A 30 20.47 13.78 -10.01
CA CYS A 30 19.78 12.50 -9.94
C CYS A 30 20.06 11.65 -11.17
N PHE A 31 20.14 10.34 -10.97
CA PHE A 31 20.26 9.32 -12.00
C PHE A 31 18.95 8.55 -12.11
N LYS A 32 18.63 8.13 -13.32
CA LYS A 32 17.42 7.33 -13.59
C LYS A 32 17.66 5.86 -13.28
N ALA A 33 16.70 5.25 -12.62
CA ALA A 33 16.59 3.81 -12.47
C ALA A 33 15.17 3.37 -12.81
N THR A 34 15.02 2.21 -13.43
CA THR A 34 13.72 1.64 -13.80
C THR A 34 13.58 0.21 -13.30
N PHE A 35 12.37 -0.21 -12.96
CA PHE A 35 12.07 -1.63 -12.81
C PHE A 35 10.62 -1.89 -13.24
N SER A 36 10.35 -3.11 -13.68
CA SER A 36 9.00 -3.54 -14.01
C SER A 36 8.46 -4.42 -12.89
N ARG A 37 7.18 -4.24 -12.55
CA ARG A 37 6.46 -5.14 -11.65
C ARG A 37 5.13 -5.56 -12.26
N PRO A 38 4.71 -6.83 -12.12
CA PRO A 38 3.38 -7.24 -12.50
C PRO A 38 2.37 -6.60 -11.55
N VAL A 39 1.29 -6.05 -12.08
CA VAL A 39 0.17 -5.50 -11.31
C VAL A 39 -1.11 -6.15 -11.80
N THR A 40 -1.82 -6.82 -10.90
CA THR A 40 -3.15 -7.35 -11.18
C THR A 40 -4.17 -6.23 -11.10
N ASN A 41 -4.86 -5.96 -12.22
CA ASN A 41 -5.99 -5.06 -12.29
C ASN A 41 -7.27 -5.87 -12.54
N GLN A 42 -8.37 -5.51 -11.90
CA GLN A 42 -9.68 -6.09 -12.18
C GLN A 42 -10.38 -5.22 -13.22
N ILE A 43 -10.73 -5.81 -14.35
CA ILE A 43 -11.44 -5.16 -15.45
C ILE A 43 -12.81 -5.81 -15.57
N PHE A 44 -13.85 -4.99 -15.74
CA PHE A 44 -15.18 -5.50 -16.03
C PHE A 44 -15.23 -5.96 -17.47
N ASP A 45 -15.44 -7.26 -17.68
CA ASP A 45 -15.64 -7.83 -18.99
C ASP A 45 -17.13 -7.82 -19.34
N SER A 46 -17.47 -7.05 -20.36
CA SER A 46 -18.84 -6.91 -20.85
C SER A 46 -19.37 -8.17 -21.53
N GLU A 47 -18.50 -9.09 -21.98
CA GLU A 47 -18.95 -10.34 -22.60
C GLU A 47 -19.34 -11.40 -21.57
N SER A 48 -18.57 -11.52 -20.48
CA SER A 48 -18.84 -12.47 -19.41
C SER A 48 -19.68 -11.91 -18.26
N ASP A 49 -20.06 -10.63 -18.30
CA ASP A 49 -20.76 -9.90 -17.23
C ASP A 49 -20.08 -10.10 -15.86
N SER A 50 -18.74 -10.16 -15.86
CA SER A 50 -17.93 -10.53 -14.70
C SER A 50 -16.63 -9.73 -14.60
N LEU A 51 -16.08 -9.65 -13.39
CA LEU A 51 -14.77 -9.02 -13.14
C LEU A 51 -13.67 -10.03 -13.47
N VAL A 52 -12.85 -9.70 -14.47
CA VAL A 52 -11.70 -10.51 -14.89
C VAL A 52 -10.43 -9.87 -14.38
N GLU A 53 -9.52 -10.68 -13.83
CA GLU A 53 -8.19 -10.26 -13.41
C GLU A 53 -7.22 -10.26 -14.58
N VAL A 54 -6.66 -9.10 -14.89
CA VAL A 54 -5.65 -8.93 -15.93
C VAL A 54 -4.34 -8.51 -15.28
N ILE A 55 -3.27 -9.24 -15.60
CA ILE A 55 -1.91 -8.93 -15.12
C ILE A 55 -1.24 -8.03 -16.15
N GLU A 56 -0.85 -6.83 -15.73
CA GLU A 56 -0.15 -5.87 -16.57
C GLU A 56 1.22 -5.52 -15.96
N ASP A 57 2.26 -5.47 -16.79
CA ASP A 57 3.57 -5.00 -16.36
C ASP A 57 3.56 -3.48 -16.23
N ARG A 58 3.81 -2.99 -15.01
CA ARG A 58 3.94 -1.57 -14.72
C ARG A 58 5.41 -1.19 -14.59
N LEU A 59 5.85 -0.32 -15.49
CA LEU A 59 7.16 0.29 -15.43
C LEU A 59 7.19 1.38 -14.35
N VAL A 60 8.06 1.22 -13.37
CA VAL A 60 8.34 2.22 -12.35
C VAL A 60 9.66 2.90 -12.68
N THR A 61 9.66 4.22 -12.67
CA THR A 61 10.85 5.06 -12.90
C THR A 61 11.19 5.82 -11.62
N ALA A 62 12.42 5.69 -11.13
CA ALA A 62 12.95 6.44 -10.00
C ALA A 62 14.11 7.33 -10.43
N TRP A 63 14.20 8.50 -9.80
CA TRP A 63 15.35 9.38 -9.88
C TRP A 63 16.00 9.44 -8.50
N TYR A 64 17.24 8.97 -8.41
CA TYR A 64 17.98 8.88 -7.15
C TYR A 64 19.28 9.69 -7.20
N THR A 65 19.71 10.24 -6.07
CA THR A 65 20.95 11.01 -5.97
C THR A 65 22.00 10.28 -5.12
N ILE A 66 23.24 10.22 -5.60
CA ILE A 66 24.38 9.67 -4.86
C ILE A 66 24.98 10.67 -3.86
N ASP A 67 24.61 11.95 -3.96
CA ASP A 67 25.07 13.01 -3.04
C ASP A 67 24.63 12.75 -1.60
N ILE A 68 23.51 12.02 -1.44
CA ILE A 68 23.03 11.49 -0.17
C ILE A 68 23.07 9.96 -0.28
N PRO A 69 24.15 9.30 0.22
CA PRO A 69 24.38 7.86 0.08
C PRO A 69 23.50 7.06 1.07
N LEU A 70 22.19 7.26 0.97
CA LEU A 70 21.18 6.62 1.80
C LEU A 70 20.24 5.83 0.89
N ALA A 71 20.26 4.50 1.00
CA ALA A 71 19.51 3.59 0.14
C ALA A 71 18.00 3.51 0.48
N HIS A 72 17.36 4.68 0.58
CA HIS A 72 15.95 4.83 0.94
C HIS A 72 15.19 5.63 -0.12
N GLY A 73 13.86 5.58 -0.03
CA GLY A 73 12.98 6.32 -0.90
C GLY A 73 11.57 6.44 -0.34
N PRO A 74 10.67 7.07 -1.10
CA PRO A 74 9.27 7.19 -0.73
C PRO A 74 8.55 5.84 -0.81
N SER A 75 7.56 5.63 0.06
CA SER A 75 6.74 4.41 0.11
C SER A 75 7.61 3.15 0.24
N GLU A 76 7.30 2.12 -0.55
CA GLU A 76 7.95 0.80 -0.60
C GLU A 76 9.18 0.79 -1.53
N TYR A 77 9.61 1.94 -2.03
CA TYR A 77 10.70 2.01 -3.01
C TYR A 77 12.03 2.30 -2.32
N TRP A 78 12.96 1.34 -2.41
CA TRP A 78 14.27 1.39 -1.78
C TRP A 78 15.29 0.52 -2.53
N GLY A 79 16.54 0.48 -2.08
CA GLY A 79 17.57 -0.44 -2.59
C GLY A 79 18.49 0.12 -3.68
N LEU A 80 18.34 1.41 -4.04
CA LEU A 80 19.28 2.15 -4.88
C LEU A 80 20.47 2.67 -4.04
N PRO A 81 21.65 2.93 -4.63
CA PRO A 81 22.84 3.35 -3.88
C PRO A 81 22.77 4.77 -3.31
N GLY A 82 21.64 5.47 -3.48
CA GLY A 82 21.42 6.81 -2.97
C GLY A 82 19.93 7.09 -2.76
N LEU A 83 19.62 8.30 -2.28
CA LEU A 83 18.27 8.68 -1.89
C LEU A 83 17.39 8.92 -3.12
N ILE A 84 16.21 8.29 -3.16
CA ILE A 84 15.21 8.53 -4.21
C ILE A 84 14.54 9.88 -3.96
N LEU A 85 14.64 10.78 -4.93
CA LEU A 85 14.04 12.13 -4.88
C LEU A 85 12.78 12.25 -5.75
N GLU A 86 12.62 11.41 -6.77
CA GLU A 86 11.39 11.35 -7.55
C GLU A 86 11.09 9.91 -7.90
N ILE A 87 9.83 9.52 -7.83
CA ILE A 87 9.36 8.23 -8.31
C ILE A 87 8.07 8.38 -9.08
N SER A 88 7.95 7.65 -10.18
CA SER A 88 6.74 7.56 -10.97
C SER A 88 6.41 6.10 -11.21
N ASP A 89 5.21 5.68 -10.81
CA ASP A 89 4.69 4.32 -11.05
C ASP A 89 3.72 4.30 -12.24
N GLY A 90 3.74 5.32 -13.10
CA GLY A 90 2.83 5.44 -14.25
C GLY A 90 1.42 5.94 -13.90
N LYS A 91 0.93 5.72 -12.66
CA LYS A 91 -0.34 6.31 -12.18
C LYS A 91 -0.10 7.55 -11.31
N SER A 92 0.96 7.56 -10.53
CA SER A 92 1.29 8.59 -9.57
C SER A 92 2.77 8.95 -9.67
N THR A 93 3.07 10.22 -9.38
CA THR A 93 4.45 10.70 -9.29
C THR A 93 4.63 11.42 -7.96
N ILE A 94 5.62 10.98 -7.19
CA ILE A 94 6.00 11.59 -5.92
C ILE A 94 7.32 12.31 -6.14
N LEU A 95 7.37 13.60 -5.83
CA LEU A 95 8.55 14.46 -5.96
C LEU A 95 8.97 14.99 -4.59
N CYS A 96 10.26 14.90 -4.29
CA CYS A 96 10.87 15.49 -3.11
C CYS A 96 10.91 17.01 -3.23
N SER A 97 10.26 17.71 -2.30
CA SER A 97 10.22 19.17 -2.25
C SER A 97 11.31 19.78 -1.38
N LYS A 98 11.71 19.09 -0.31
CA LYS A 98 12.70 19.60 0.65
C LYS A 98 13.43 18.46 1.32
N VAL A 99 14.75 18.59 1.41
CA VAL A 99 15.61 17.69 2.21
C VAL A 99 16.15 18.48 3.39
N VAL A 100 15.98 17.95 4.61
CA VAL A 100 16.59 18.49 5.83
C VAL A 100 17.52 17.41 6.38
N LEU A 101 18.83 17.67 6.33
CA LEU A 101 19.86 16.76 6.82
C LEU A 101 20.26 17.13 8.24
N ASN A 102 20.45 16.12 9.08
CA ASN A 102 20.95 16.23 10.45
C ASN A 102 20.27 17.35 11.28
N PRO A 103 18.96 17.24 11.55
CA PRO A 103 18.28 18.21 12.40
C PRO A 103 18.92 18.24 13.80
N GLU A 104 19.14 19.44 14.35
CA GLU A 104 19.76 19.62 15.69
C GLU A 104 19.00 18.90 16.81
N LYS A 105 17.69 18.68 16.61
CA LYS A 105 16.87 17.84 17.47
C LYS A 105 16.76 16.45 16.84
N GLY A 106 17.34 15.46 17.51
CA GLY A 106 17.12 14.05 17.19
C GLY A 106 15.62 13.73 17.24
N ILE A 107 15.06 13.25 16.14
CA ILE A 107 13.68 12.79 16.09
C ILE A 107 13.66 11.42 16.75
N ALA A 108 13.08 11.33 17.96
CA ALA A 108 12.84 10.05 18.60
C ALA A 108 11.69 9.34 17.87
N ILE A 109 12.03 8.39 16.99
CA ILE A 109 11.06 7.50 16.38
C ILE A 109 10.79 6.36 17.36
N GLU A 110 9.71 6.47 18.14
CA GLU A 110 9.25 5.36 18.98
C GLU A 110 8.45 4.38 18.13
N ALA A 111 9.00 3.19 17.91
CA ALA A 111 8.26 2.11 17.27
C ALA A 111 6.98 1.79 18.09
N PRO A 112 5.81 1.65 17.45
CA PRO A 112 4.60 1.26 18.16
C PRO A 112 4.81 -0.09 18.84
N LYS A 113 4.53 -0.19 20.15
CA LYS A 113 4.70 -1.43 20.93
C LYS A 113 3.37 -2.14 21.22
N LYS A 114 2.25 -1.53 20.85
CA LYS A 114 0.90 -2.02 21.17
C LYS A 114 0.34 -2.84 20.01
N GLY A 115 -0.05 -4.08 20.29
CA GLY A 115 -0.75 -4.95 19.37
C GLY A 115 -0.15 -6.35 19.32
N LYS A 116 -0.92 -7.33 18.84
CA LYS A 116 -0.40 -8.67 18.58
C LYS A 116 0.48 -8.59 17.32
N ARG A 117 1.74 -9.06 17.41
CA ARG A 117 2.59 -9.22 16.23
C ARG A 117 1.95 -10.28 15.34
N VAL A 118 1.61 -9.89 14.12
CA VAL A 118 1.06 -10.77 13.09
C VAL A 118 1.78 -10.45 11.77
N SER A 119 1.92 -11.42 10.89
CA SER A 119 2.34 -11.13 9.51
C SER A 119 1.19 -10.52 8.70
N GLN A 120 1.47 -9.95 7.53
CA GLN A 120 0.43 -9.47 6.60
C GLN A 120 -0.55 -10.61 6.25
N ILE A 121 -0.02 -11.80 5.96
CA ILE A 121 -0.80 -13.01 5.64
C ILE A 121 -1.71 -13.42 6.80
N GLU A 122 -1.19 -13.43 8.02
CA GLU A 122 -1.98 -13.76 9.22
C GLU A 122 -3.07 -12.71 9.46
N PHE A 123 -2.79 -11.44 9.19
CA PHE A 123 -3.78 -10.37 9.31
C PHE A 123 -4.90 -10.54 8.28
N ASP A 124 -4.57 -10.84 7.02
CA ASP A 124 -5.54 -11.05 5.95
C ASP A 124 -6.44 -12.25 6.26
N GLN A 125 -5.88 -13.36 6.77
CA GLN A 125 -6.65 -14.53 7.23
C GLN A 125 -7.58 -14.20 8.39
N ILE A 126 -7.09 -13.46 9.40
CA ILE A 126 -7.91 -13.02 10.53
C ILE A 126 -9.04 -12.11 10.05
N GLN A 127 -8.78 -11.25 9.09
CA GLN A 127 -9.77 -10.34 8.53
C GLN A 127 -10.84 -11.11 7.74
N GLU A 128 -10.45 -12.10 6.93
CA GLU A 128 -11.37 -12.95 6.19
C GLU A 128 -12.25 -13.79 7.12
N GLU A 129 -11.64 -14.47 8.11
CA GLU A 129 -12.35 -15.23 9.13
C GLU A 129 -13.33 -14.35 9.92
N LYS A 130 -12.91 -13.14 10.33
CA LYS A 130 -13.76 -12.19 11.05
C LYS A 130 -14.89 -11.65 10.19
N THR A 131 -14.65 -11.45 8.90
CA THR A 131 -15.67 -11.02 7.94
C THR A 131 -16.69 -12.12 7.72
N GLN A 132 -16.24 -13.37 7.58
CA GLN A 132 -17.11 -14.54 7.44
C GLN A 132 -17.95 -14.80 8.71
N GLU A 133 -17.35 -14.77 9.90
CA GLU A 133 -18.08 -14.85 11.18
C GLU A 133 -19.14 -13.75 11.31
N MET A 134 -18.83 -12.53 10.86
CA MET A 134 -19.77 -11.41 10.88
C MET A 134 -20.91 -11.62 9.89
N MET A 135 -20.62 -12.12 8.68
CA MET A 135 -21.62 -12.46 7.67
C MET A 135 -22.55 -13.58 8.13
N GLU A 136 -22.03 -14.64 8.74
CA GLU A 136 -22.83 -15.75 9.29
C GLU A 136 -23.77 -15.27 10.41
N ARG A 137 -23.28 -14.39 11.30
CA ARG A 137 -24.11 -13.75 12.34
C ARG A 137 -25.19 -12.83 11.75
N PHE A 138 -24.86 -12.08 10.70
CA PHE A 138 -25.82 -11.22 10.01
C PHE A 138 -26.90 -12.04 9.28
N GLN A 139 -26.52 -13.12 8.60
CA GLN A 139 -27.46 -14.03 7.95
C GLN A 139 -28.37 -14.75 8.95
N SER A 140 -27.83 -15.13 10.12
CA SER A 140 -28.63 -15.73 11.20
C SER A 140 -29.65 -14.75 11.82
N SER A 141 -29.34 -13.45 11.80
CA SER A 141 -30.23 -12.39 12.31
C SER A 141 -31.35 -12.06 11.32
N ASN A 142 -31.05 -12.04 10.01
CA ASN A 142 -32.07 -11.85 8.95
C ASN A 142 -33.04 -13.03 8.80
N ARG A 143 -32.66 -14.25 9.22
CA ARG A 143 -33.57 -15.42 9.22
C ARG A 143 -34.56 -15.44 10.39
N ARG A 144 -34.36 -14.62 11.43
CA ARG A 144 -35.30 -14.53 12.57
C ARG A 144 -36.39 -13.47 12.39
N ASP A 145 -36.27 -12.60 11.40
CA ASP A 145 -37.21 -11.49 11.17
C ASP A 145 -38.35 -11.80 10.18
N ASP A 146 -38.49 -13.05 9.73
CA ASP A 146 -39.63 -13.48 8.91
C ASP A 146 -40.84 -13.94 9.76
N ASN A 147 -40.72 -13.92 11.10
CA ASN A 147 -41.75 -14.44 12.01
C ASN A 147 -42.37 -13.42 12.98
N ASN A 148 -42.13 -12.12 12.81
CA ASN A 148 -42.83 -11.11 13.60
C ASN A 148 -43.31 -9.92 12.75
N LYS A 149 -44.44 -10.12 12.05
CA LYS A 149 -45.25 -9.04 11.48
C LYS A 149 -45.74 -8.10 12.60
N VAL A 150 -44.97 -7.06 12.91
CA VAL A 150 -45.51 -5.92 13.66
C VAL A 150 -46.29 -5.04 12.68
N LYS A 151 -47.60 -5.29 12.57
CA LYS A 151 -48.54 -4.38 11.91
C LYS A 151 -48.71 -3.14 12.79
N ILE A 152 -48.11 -2.01 12.40
CA ILE A 152 -48.48 -0.71 12.93
C ILE A 152 -49.55 -0.12 12.01
N ARG A 153 -50.79 -0.10 12.50
CA ARG A 153 -51.89 0.68 11.92
C ARG A 153 -51.81 2.09 12.53
N ILE A 154 -51.55 3.10 11.71
CA ILE A 154 -51.79 4.50 12.07
C ILE A 154 -53.11 4.88 11.38
N GLY A 155 -54.19 4.88 12.16
CA GLY A 155 -55.45 5.48 11.78
C GLY A 155 -55.44 6.96 12.20
N GLY A 156 -55.95 7.82 11.33
CA GLY A 156 -56.34 9.19 11.68
C GLY A 156 -57.69 9.23 12.37
#